data_AF-A0A9N9NNG2-F1
#
_entry.id   AF-A0A9N9NNG2-F1
#
_cell.length_a   1.000
_cell.length_b   1.000
_cell.length_c   1.000
_cell.angle_alpha   90.00
_cell.angle_beta   90.00
_cell.angle_gamma   90.00
#
_symmetry.space_group_name_H-M   'P 1'
#
loop_
_entity.id
_entity.type
_entity.pdbx_description
1 polymer ?
#
loop_
_entity_poly.entity_id
_entity_poly.type
_entity_poly.pdbx_seq_one_letter_code
_entity_poly.pdbx_strand_id
1 'polypeptide(L)' 'MPNSLLKFRYNATRACDSCKHFKVRCKYSDKSLECNECIKRNNECTYSAQPKRRGPKHKKDSTNNDKAVQVDKLFRELSS' A
#
# COMPACT_ATOMS: atom_id res chain seq x y z
N MET A 1 18.73 -40.35 -1.23
CA MET A 1 17.56 -39.45 -1.41
C MET A 1 17.91 -38.10 -0.79
N PRO A 2 18.32 -37.09 -1.58
CA PRO A 2 18.72 -35.81 -1.01
C PRO A 2 17.54 -35.12 -0.34
N ASN A 3 17.84 -34.71 0.88
CA ASN A 3 16.99 -34.20 1.94
C ASN A 3 16.47 -32.79 1.62
N SER A 4 15.30 -32.49 2.16
CA SER A 4 14.51 -31.26 2.00
C SER A 4 15.33 -29.98 2.15
N LEU A 5 15.43 -29.18 1.09
CA LEU A 5 15.98 -27.82 1.18
C LEU A 5 15.05 -26.82 0.50
N LEU A 6 14.60 -25.85 1.31
CA LEU A 6 13.88 -24.62 0.96
C LEU A 6 12.36 -24.76 0.77
N LYS A 7 11.66 -25.07 1.87
CA LYS A 7 10.23 -24.72 2.01
C LYS A 7 10.11 -23.19 2.06
N PHE A 8 9.96 -22.56 0.89
CA PHE A 8 9.74 -21.12 0.78
C PHE A 8 8.52 -20.73 1.63
N ARG A 9 8.77 -20.11 2.78
CA ARG A 9 7.70 -19.57 3.62
C ARG A 9 7.15 -18.35 2.89
N TYR A 10 6.00 -18.51 2.26
CA TYR A 10 5.29 -17.39 1.65
C TYR A 10 5.02 -16.33 2.73
N ASN A 11 5.65 -15.17 2.58
CA ASN A 11 5.47 -14.08 3.52
C ASN A 11 4.03 -13.57 3.41
N ALA A 12 3.21 -13.84 4.42
CA ALA A 12 1.79 -13.48 4.43
C ALA A 12 1.56 -11.95 4.38
N THR A 13 2.60 -11.16 4.59
CA THR A 13 2.55 -9.69 4.49
C THR A 13 2.59 -9.18 3.06
N ARG A 14 3.04 -10.00 2.08
CA ARG A 14 3.19 -9.60 0.67
C ARG A 14 2.23 -10.36 -0.24
N ALA A 15 1.05 -9.79 -0.42
CA ALA A 15 0.06 -10.25 -1.40
C ALA A 15 -0.13 -9.21 -2.51
N CYS A 16 -0.33 -9.67 -3.75
CA CYS A 16 -0.69 -8.80 -4.87
C CYS A 16 -2.11 -8.25 -4.69
N ASP A 17 -2.44 -7.22 -5.45
CA ASP A 17 -3.71 -6.50 -5.35
C ASP A 17 -4.89 -7.37 -5.74
N SER A 18 -4.74 -8.20 -6.78
CA SER A 18 -5.72 -9.21 -7.17
C SER A 18 -5.97 -10.22 -6.04
N CYS A 19 -4.94 -10.80 -5.44
CA CYS A 19 -5.12 -11.76 -4.34
C CYS A 19 -5.72 -11.13 -3.09
N LYS A 20 -5.39 -9.86 -2.78
CA LYS A 20 -6.01 -9.09 -1.70
C LYS A 20 -7.50 -8.86 -1.98
N HIS A 21 -7.85 -8.50 -3.22
CA HIS A 21 -9.22 -8.27 -3.63
C HIS A 21 -10.08 -9.53 -3.53
N PHE A 22 -9.58 -10.65 -4.07
CA PHE A 22 -10.27 -11.94 -4.02
C PHE A 22 -10.17 -12.65 -2.65
N LYS A 23 -9.40 -12.10 -1.71
CA LYS A 23 -9.15 -12.67 -0.37
C LYS A 23 -8.62 -14.12 -0.42
N VAL A 24 -7.77 -14.41 -1.41
CA VAL A 24 -7.14 -15.73 -1.60
C VAL A 24 -5.66 -15.68 -1.22
N ARG A 25 -5.08 -16.84 -0.91
CA ARG A 25 -3.66 -16.93 -0.55
C ARG A 25 -2.77 -16.62 -1.76
N CYS A 26 -2.06 -15.50 -1.70
CA CYS A 26 -1.07 -15.14 -2.72
C CYS A 26 0.14 -16.08 -2.66
N LYS A 27 0.34 -16.89 -3.71
CA LYS A 27 1.53 -17.73 -3.89
C LYS A 27 2.58 -16.95 -4.68
N TYR A 28 3.10 -15.89 -4.07
CA TYR A 28 4.20 -15.11 -4.64
C TYR A 28 5.52 -15.89 -4.56
N SER A 29 6.36 -15.76 -5.59
CA SER A 29 7.71 -16.32 -5.64
C SER A 29 8.66 -15.21 -6.07
N ASP A 30 9.80 -15.03 -5.38
CA ASP A 30 10.77 -13.97 -5.73
C ASP A 30 11.35 -14.12 -7.15
N LYS A 31 11.23 -15.32 -7.74
CA LYS A 31 11.70 -15.62 -9.10
C LYS A 31 10.73 -15.20 -10.21
N SER A 32 9.47 -14.89 -9.88
CA SER A 32 8.45 -14.54 -10.86
C SER A 32 7.83 -13.18 -10.57
N LEU A 33 7.60 -12.40 -11.63
CA LEU A 33 6.91 -11.12 -11.51
C LEU A 33 5.44 -11.32 -11.09
N GLU A 34 4.83 -12.40 -11.58
CA GLU A 34 3.44 -12.75 -11.32
C GLU A 34 3.31 -13.90 -10.32
N CYS A 35 2.22 -13.90 -9.55
CA CYS A 35 1.88 -15.02 -8.68
C CYS A 35 1.10 -16.10 -9.43
N ASN A 36 1.19 -17.35 -8.97
CA ASN A 36 0.54 -18.50 -9.62
C ASN A 36 -0.98 -18.33 -9.79
N GLU A 37 -1.64 -17.60 -8.89
CA GLU A 37 -3.09 -17.40 -8.96
C GLU A 37 -3.48 -16.40 -10.05
N CYS A 38 -2.69 -15.33 -10.23
CA CYS A 38 -2.87 -14.36 -11.31
C CYS A 38 -2.65 -15.02 -12.68
N ILE A 39 -1.59 -15.83 -12.82
CA ILE A 39 -1.30 -16.57 -14.05
C ILE A 39 -2.47 -17.49 -14.42
N LYS A 40 -2.99 -18.27 -13.45
CA LYS A 40 -4.11 -19.19 -13.69
C LYS A 40 -5.39 -18.49 -14.12
N ARG A 41 -5.65 -17.32 -13.57
CA ARG A 41 -6.86 -16.53 -13.85
C ARG A 41 -6.68 -15.56 -15.01
N ASN A 42 -5.47 -15.47 -15.56
CA ASN A 42 -5.08 -14.47 -16.55
C ASN A 42 -5.43 -13.04 -16.10
N ASN A 43 -5.19 -12.74 -14.82
CA ASN A 43 -5.47 -11.43 -14.20
C ASN A 43 -4.18 -10.66 -13.96
N GLU A 44 -4.29 -9.34 -13.97
CA GLU A 44 -3.16 -8.47 -13.69
C GLU A 44 -2.60 -8.69 -12.27
N CYS A 45 -1.27 -8.84 -12.16
CA CYS A 45 -0.59 -9.07 -10.89
C CYS A 45 0.18 -7.82 -10.44
N THR A 46 -0.52 -6.86 -9.83
CA THR A 46 0.06 -5.61 -9.33
C THR A 46 0.28 -5.60 -7.82
N TYR A 47 1.21 -4.76 -7.35
CA TYR A 47 1.51 -4.52 -5.94
C TYR A 47 1.52 -3.01 -5.62
N SER A 48 0.63 -2.25 -6.26
CA SER A 48 0.57 -0.79 -6.17
C SER A 48 -0.27 -0.29 -4.98
N ALA A 49 -1.05 -1.17 -4.32
CA ALA A 49 -1.91 -0.75 -3.23
C ALA A 49 -1.12 -0.20 -2.03
N GLN A 50 -1.35 1.09 -1.74
CA GLN A 50 -0.82 1.76 -0.57
C GLN A 50 -1.43 1.15 0.71
N PRO A 51 -0.60 0.71 1.69
CA PRO A 51 -1.09 0.19 2.96
C PRO A 51 -1.93 1.23 3.70
N LYS A 52 -3.19 0.89 3.98
CA LYS A 52 -4.04 1.73 4.83
C LYS A 52 -3.63 1.50 6.28
N ARG A 53 -3.35 2.58 7.02
CA ARG A 53 -3.13 2.51 8.47
C ARG A 53 -4.36 1.86 9.11
N ARG A 54 -4.11 0.88 9.97
CA ARG A 54 -5.14 0.24 10.79
C ARG A 54 -5.46 1.15 11.97
N GLY A 55 -6.69 1.06 12.48
CA GLY A 55 -7.18 1.87 13.60
C GLY A 55 -8.12 3.00 13.17
N PRO A 56 -8.76 3.68 14.13
CA PRO A 56 -9.69 4.77 13.86
C PRO A 56 -9.00 5.90 13.07
N LYS A 57 -9.64 6.36 12.01
CA LYS A 57 -9.18 7.57 11.31
C LYS A 57 -9.58 8.78 12.15
N HIS A 58 -8.62 9.60 12.54
CA HIS A 58 -8.95 10.94 13.01
C HIS A 58 -9.71 11.66 11.89
N LYS A 59 -10.89 12.20 12.20
CA LYS A 59 -11.63 13.05 11.28
C LYS A 59 -10.70 14.20 10.93
N LYS A 60 -10.28 14.30 9.67
CA LYS A 60 -9.57 15.49 9.19
C LYS A 60 -10.62 16.55 8.98
N ASP A 61 -10.53 17.65 9.72
CA ASP A 61 -11.24 18.87 9.36
C ASP A 61 -10.68 19.31 8.00
N SER A 62 -11.52 19.26 6.98
CA SER A 62 -11.15 19.56 5.61
C SER A 62 -10.95 21.07 5.45
N THR A 63 -9.74 21.59 5.64
CA THR A 63 -9.42 22.97 5.22
C THR A 63 -8.13 23.01 4.42
N ASN A 64 -8.27 22.96 3.09
CA ASN A 64 -7.25 23.44 2.14
C ASN A 64 -7.16 24.98 2.17
N ASN A 65 -6.96 25.62 3.34
CA ASN A 65 -6.99 27.09 3.48
C ASN A 65 -5.92 27.70 4.40
N ASP A 66 -4.88 26.95 4.78
CA ASP A 66 -3.90 27.47 5.76
C ASP A 66 -2.84 28.42 5.16
N LYS A 67 -2.77 28.56 3.83
CA LYS A 67 -1.75 29.44 3.20
C LYS A 67 -2.16 30.91 3.09
N ALA A 68 -3.44 31.23 3.07
CA ALA A 68 -3.90 32.61 2.97
C ALA A 68 -3.74 33.36 4.31
N VAL A 69 -4.08 32.71 5.42
CA VAL A 69 -4.09 33.32 6.76
C VAL A 69 -2.67 33.70 7.24
N GLN A 70 -1.66 32.93 6.86
CA GLN A 70 -0.27 33.18 7.29
C GLN A 70 0.31 34.46 6.66
N VAL A 71 -0.08 34.80 5.42
CA VAL A 71 0.47 35.95 4.69
C VAL A 71 -0.08 37.27 5.23
N ASP A 72 -1.36 37.31 5.61
CA ASP A 72 -1.98 38.49 6.22
C ASP A 72 -1.33 38.91 7.53
N LYS A 73 -0.91 37.94 8.35
CA LYS A 73 -0.26 38.21 9.64
C LYS A 73 1.13 38.83 9.45
N LEU A 74 1.91 38.32 8.49
CA LEU A 74 3.26 38.81 8.21
C LEU A 74 3.26 40.25 7.68
N PHE A 75 2.26 40.61 6.88
CA PHE A 75 2.17 41.95 6.29
C PHE A 75 1.87 43.04 7.32
N ARG A 76 1.10 42.71 8.38
CA ARG A 76 0.78 43.64 9.47
C ARG A 76 1.98 43.90 10.38
N GLU A 77 2.83 42.89 10.60
CA GLU A 77 4.01 43.00 11.47
C GLU A 77 5.15 43.80 10.82
N LEU A 78 5.30 43.75 9.49
CA LEU A 78 6.35 44.48 8.76
C LEU A 78 5.99 45.94 8.40
N SER A 79 4.73 46.33 8.58
CA SER A 79 4.25 47.71 8.36
C SER A 79 4.09 48.52 9.65
N SER A 80 4.53 47.97 10.78
CA SER A 80 4.62 48.64 12.09
C SER A 80 6.04 49.04 12.43
#